data_AF-A0A2V8QXI2-F1
#
_entry.id   AF-A0A2V8QXI2-F1
#
_cell.length_a   1.000
_cell.length_b   1.000
_cell.length_c   1.000
_cell.angle_alpha   90.00
_cell.angle_beta   90.00
_cell.angle_gamma   90.00
#
_symmetry.space_group_name_H-M   'P 1'
#
loop_
_entity.id
_entity.type
_entity.pdbx_description
1 polymer ?
#
loop_
_entity_poly.entity_id
_entity_poly.type
_entity_poly.pdbx_seq_one_letter_code
_entity_poly.pdbx_strand_id
1 'polypeptide(L)'
;EAELYARLDRATDEELRPLVEEHGGVDRDLSDARDLPTYLLRQLISVKLNENDVISEHYKFVDGTSFAAPIVSSTVACMLEANPGLTPQQVKRILVDTAERLPGVEIDRQGWGVIAPRRAVELALALRPQDA
;
A
#
# COMPACT_ATOMS: atom_id res chain seq x y z
N GLU A 1 13.49 3.27 6.02
CA GLU A 1 13.91 2.23 5.04
C GLU A 1 13.88 2.74 3.60
N ALA A 2 12.71 3.06 3.01
CA ALA A 2 12.63 3.52 1.61
C ALA A 2 13.50 4.76 1.30
N GLU A 3 13.52 5.74 2.21
CA GLU A 3 14.37 6.93 2.11
C GLU A 3 15.87 6.59 2.10
N LEU A 4 16.33 5.70 2.99
CA LEU A 4 17.71 5.23 3.03
C LEU A 4 18.10 4.58 1.70
N TYR A 5 17.28 3.66 1.20
CA TYR A 5 17.59 2.97 -0.05
C TYR A 5 17.61 3.92 -1.25
N ALA A 6 16.68 4.87 -1.34
CA ALA A 6 16.67 5.87 -2.40
C ALA A 6 17.88 6.82 -2.34
N ARG A 7 18.33 7.18 -1.14
CA ARG A 7 19.56 7.97 -0.94
C ARG A 7 20.81 7.17 -1.32
N LEU A 8 20.89 5.89 -0.96
CA LEU A 8 22.01 5.01 -1.31
C LEU A 8 22.11 4.76 -2.83
N ASP A 9 20.98 4.67 -3.53
CA ASP A 9 20.96 4.54 -5.00
C ASP A 9 21.62 5.74 -5.70
N ARG A 10 21.32 6.94 -5.21
CA ARG A 10 21.79 8.22 -5.79
C ARG A 10 23.18 8.65 -5.32
N ALA A 11 23.63 8.13 -4.18
CA ALA A 11 24.91 8.47 -3.59
C ALA A 11 26.08 8.04 -4.49
N THR A 12 27.17 8.80 -4.45
CA THR A 12 28.46 8.43 -5.03
C THR A 12 29.16 7.36 -4.17
N ASP A 13 30.18 6.70 -4.73
CA ASP A 13 30.91 5.63 -4.04
C ASP A 13 31.58 6.08 -2.74
N GLU A 14 31.99 7.35 -2.66
CA GLU A 14 32.59 7.96 -1.47
C GLU A 14 31.56 8.22 -0.36
N GLU A 15 30.30 8.45 -0.75
CA GLU A 15 29.19 8.76 0.17
C GLU A 15 28.53 7.50 0.74
N LEU A 16 28.75 6.32 0.14
CA LEU A 16 28.07 5.08 0.54
C LEU A 16 28.35 4.66 1.98
N ARG A 17 29.62 4.58 2.39
CA ARG A 17 29.96 4.11 3.75
C ARG A 17 29.48 5.08 4.83
N PRO A 18 29.71 6.41 4.72
CA PRO A 18 29.14 7.37 5.65
C PRO A 18 27.61 7.25 5.79
N LEU A 19 26.89 7.05 4.67
CA LEU A 19 25.43 6.91 4.69
C LEU A 19 24.96 5.61 5.36
N VAL A 20 25.66 4.49 5.12
CA VAL A 20 25.37 3.21 5.77
C VAL A 20 25.64 3.31 7.28
N GLU A 21 26.71 3.98 7.70
CA GLU A 21 27.05 4.18 9.11
C GLU A 21 26.06 5.11 9.81
N GLU A 22 25.70 6.23 9.19
CA GLU A 22 24.70 7.17 9.69
C GLU A 22 23.36 6.48 9.95
N HIS A 23 23.02 5.45 9.18
CA HIS A 23 21.72 4.77 9.22
C HIS A 23 21.84 3.29 9.62
N GLY A 24 22.89 2.90 10.36
CA GLY A 24 23.18 1.50 10.70
C GLY A 24 22.08 0.77 11.51
N GLY A 25 21.11 1.49 12.08
CA GLY A 25 19.94 0.91 12.73
C GLY A 25 18.77 0.54 11.81
N VAL A 26 18.85 0.87 10.52
CA VAL A 26 17.73 0.75 9.57
C VAL A 26 17.75 -0.57 8.80
N ASP A 27 18.90 -1.02 8.32
CA ASP A 27 19.08 -2.35 7.71
C ASP A 27 20.37 -2.99 8.24
N ARG A 28 20.21 -4.14 8.90
CA ARG A 28 21.32 -4.84 9.55
C ARG A 28 22.33 -5.40 8.55
N ASP A 29 21.86 -5.90 7.41
CA ASP A 29 22.73 -6.52 6.42
C ASP A 29 23.63 -5.47 5.76
N LEU A 30 23.11 -4.25 5.52
CA LEU A 30 23.91 -3.12 5.09
C LEU A 30 24.94 -2.70 6.14
N SER A 31 24.54 -2.62 7.42
CA SER A 31 25.46 -2.31 8.51
C SER A 31 26.59 -3.33 8.64
N ASP A 32 26.29 -4.62 8.51
CA ASP A 32 27.26 -5.70 8.61
C ASP A 32 28.18 -5.77 7.37
N ALA A 33 27.70 -5.30 6.22
CA ALA A 33 28.44 -5.27 4.95
C ALA A 33 29.30 -4.00 4.75
N ARG A 34 29.34 -3.07 5.72
CA ARG A 34 30.01 -1.77 5.56
C ARG A 34 31.51 -1.85 5.24
N ASP A 35 32.17 -2.94 5.60
CA ASP A 35 33.61 -3.17 5.39
C ASP A 35 33.89 -3.85 4.04
N LEU A 36 32.86 -4.24 3.29
CA LEU A 36 33.03 -4.86 1.98
C LEU A 36 33.64 -3.89 0.96
N PRO A 37 34.33 -4.41 -0.08
CA PRO A 37 34.66 -3.64 -1.27
C PRO A 37 33.45 -2.88 -1.83
N THR A 38 33.66 -1.65 -2.28
CA THR A 38 32.57 -0.73 -2.70
C THR A 38 31.65 -1.33 -3.76
N TYR A 39 32.20 -2.11 -4.70
CA TYR A 39 31.40 -2.77 -5.73
C TYR A 39 30.44 -3.83 -5.16
N LEU A 40 30.85 -4.56 -4.11
CA LEU A 40 29.97 -5.52 -3.43
C LEU A 40 28.91 -4.80 -2.60
N LEU A 41 29.26 -3.67 -1.98
CA LEU A 41 28.30 -2.83 -1.26
C LEU A 41 27.23 -2.28 -2.21
N ARG A 42 27.62 -1.81 -3.41
CA ARG A 42 26.69 -1.42 -4.48
C ARG A 42 25.77 -2.56 -4.89
N GLN A 43 26.31 -3.77 -5.09
CA GLN A 43 25.49 -4.93 -5.44
C GLN A 43 24.47 -5.25 -4.35
N LEU A 44 24.87 -5.23 -3.08
CA LEU A 44 23.96 -5.44 -1.96
C LEU A 44 22.86 -4.37 -1.91
N ILE A 45 23.21 -3.09 -2.11
CA ILE A 45 22.24 -1.98 -2.17
C ILE A 45 21.24 -2.21 -3.31
N SER A 46 21.70 -2.59 -4.50
CA SER A 46 20.81 -2.90 -5.64
C SER A 46 19.89 -4.08 -5.36
N VAL A 47 20.37 -5.13 -4.68
CA VAL A 47 19.53 -6.26 -4.25
C VAL A 47 18.48 -5.78 -3.25
N LYS A 48 18.89 -5.03 -2.22
CA LYS A 48 17.99 -4.51 -1.18
C LYS A 48 16.93 -3.56 -1.72
N LEU A 49 17.27 -2.72 -2.69
CA LEU A 49 16.32 -1.83 -3.39
C LEU A 49 15.22 -2.63 -4.10
N ASN A 50 15.60 -3.69 -4.81
CA ASN A 50 14.65 -4.57 -5.49
C ASN A 50 13.79 -5.36 -4.52
N GLU A 51 14.37 -5.93 -3.45
CA GLU A 51 13.63 -6.69 -2.43
C GLU A 51 12.65 -5.83 -1.64
N ASN A 52 12.93 -4.54 -1.49
CA ASN A 52 12.09 -3.61 -0.74
C ASN A 52 11.07 -2.88 -1.61
N ASP A 53 10.93 -3.22 -2.89
CA ASP A 53 10.01 -2.59 -3.85
C ASP A 53 9.91 -1.06 -3.70
N VAL A 54 11.07 -0.40 -3.56
CA VAL A 54 11.14 1.05 -3.38
C VAL A 54 10.86 1.71 -4.73
N ILE A 55 9.76 2.47 -4.81
CA ILE A 55 9.39 3.23 -6.01
C ILE A 55 10.06 4.61 -5.96
N SER A 56 10.07 5.24 -4.79
CA SER A 56 10.79 6.49 -4.52
C SER A 56 11.04 6.66 -3.02
N GLU A 57 11.74 7.74 -2.67
CA GLU A 57 12.11 8.11 -1.30
C GLU A 57 10.94 8.05 -0.29
N HIS A 58 9.72 8.38 -0.73
CA HIS A 58 8.53 8.41 0.13
C HIS A 58 7.46 7.38 -0.26
N TYR A 59 7.70 6.54 -1.27
CA TYR A 59 6.72 5.58 -1.77
C TYR A 59 7.36 4.19 -1.95
N LYS A 60 6.79 3.19 -1.27
CA LYS A 60 7.18 1.79 -1.33
C LYS A 60 5.95 0.95 -1.61
N PHE A 61 6.09 -0.05 -2.47
CA PHE A 61 5.05 -1.05 -2.63
C PHE A 61 5.00 -1.95 -1.40
N VAL A 62 3.79 -2.27 -0.97
CA VAL A 62 3.54 -3.00 0.27
C VAL A 62 2.38 -3.94 0.06
N ASP A 63 2.62 -5.23 0.32
CA ASP A 63 1.59 -6.25 0.29
C ASP A 63 1.04 -6.51 1.70
N GLY A 64 -0.28 -6.60 1.83
CA GLY A 64 -0.93 -6.94 3.09
C GLY A 64 -2.40 -6.54 3.18
N THR A 65 -3.18 -7.29 3.95
CA THR A 65 -4.61 -7.00 4.20
C THR A 65 -4.83 -5.66 4.89
N SER A 66 -3.82 -5.16 5.64
CA SER A 66 -3.84 -3.83 6.27
C SER A 66 -4.05 -2.70 5.26
N PHE A 67 -3.66 -2.87 4.00
CA PHE A 67 -3.85 -1.88 2.93
C PHE A 67 -5.21 -1.99 2.26
N ALA A 68 -5.91 -3.11 2.39
CA ALA A 68 -7.29 -3.23 1.90
C ALA A 68 -8.28 -2.41 2.76
N ALA A 69 -8.05 -2.33 4.07
CA ALA A 69 -8.89 -1.57 5.00
C ALA A 69 -9.07 -0.08 4.62
N PRO A 70 -8.01 0.71 4.35
CA PRO A 70 -8.15 2.11 3.94
C PRO A 70 -8.81 2.27 2.56
N ILE A 71 -8.69 1.30 1.65
CA ILE A 71 -9.38 1.33 0.35
C ILE A 71 -10.90 1.18 0.55
N VAL A 72 -11.31 0.24 1.41
CA VAL A 72 -12.72 0.05 1.77
C VAL A 72 -13.26 1.28 2.49
N SER A 73 -12.54 1.83 3.48
CA SER A 73 -13.02 3.01 4.21
C SER A 73 -13.09 4.27 3.35
N SER A 74 -12.16 4.46 2.40
CA SER A 74 -12.22 5.54 1.40
C SER A 74 -13.46 5.41 0.52
N THR A 75 -13.78 4.19 0.07
CA THR A 75 -15.01 3.94 -0.70
C THR A 75 -16.26 4.30 0.11
N VAL A 76 -16.30 3.93 1.40
CA VAL A 76 -17.40 4.29 2.30
C VAL A 76 -17.51 5.80 2.49
N ALA A 77 -16.39 6.53 2.56
CA ALA A 77 -16.41 7.99 2.64
C ALA A 77 -17.09 8.61 1.42
N CYS A 78 -16.77 8.14 0.21
CA CYS A 78 -17.45 8.59 -1.02
C CYS A 78 -18.94 8.20 -1.05
N MET A 79 -19.31 7.03 -0.52
CA MET A 79 -20.71 6.63 -0.40
C MET A 79 -21.49 7.58 0.53
N LEU A 80 -20.90 7.96 1.66
CA LEU A 80 -21.48 8.89 2.62
C LEU A 80 -21.55 10.32 2.07
N GLU A 81 -20.57 10.75 1.27
CA GLU A 81 -20.65 12.02 0.55
C GLU A 81 -21.81 12.04 -0.44
N ALA A 82 -22.00 10.95 -1.20
CA ALA A 82 -23.12 10.81 -2.12
C ALA A 82 -24.48 10.78 -1.39
N ASN A 83 -24.55 10.08 -0.25
CA ASN A 83 -25.76 9.95 0.56
C ASN A 83 -25.43 9.96 2.07
N PRO A 84 -25.48 11.14 2.73
CA PRO A 84 -25.17 11.26 4.15
C PRO A 84 -26.16 10.54 5.08
N GLY A 85 -27.32 10.13 4.57
CA GLY A 85 -28.36 9.43 5.34
C GLY A 85 -28.14 7.93 5.46
N LEU A 86 -27.08 7.36 4.87
CA LEU A 86 -26.81 5.93 4.93
C LEU A 86 -26.49 5.46 6.36
N THR A 87 -27.20 4.42 6.79
CA THR A 87 -26.89 3.67 8.01
C THR A 87 -25.72 2.71 7.79
N PRO A 88 -24.99 2.32 8.85
CA PRO A 88 -23.92 1.31 8.74
C PRO A 88 -24.38 -0.01 8.09
N GLN A 89 -25.62 -0.42 8.33
CA GLN A 89 -26.21 -1.62 7.72
C GLN A 89 -26.40 -1.44 6.21
N GLN A 90 -26.87 -0.28 5.75
CA GLN A 90 -27.00 0.03 4.33
C GLN A 90 -25.62 0.10 3.65
N VAL A 91 -24.63 0.74 4.30
CA VAL A 91 -23.25 0.76 3.80
C VAL A 91 -22.72 -0.66 3.60
N LYS A 92 -22.83 -1.52 4.62
CA LYS A 92 -22.43 -2.92 4.52
C LYS A 92 -23.15 -3.64 3.39
N ARG A 93 -24.46 -3.43 3.26
CA ARG A 93 -25.28 -4.07 2.22
C ARG A 93 -24.83 -3.66 0.82
N ILE A 94 -24.60 -2.37 0.59
CA ILE A 94 -24.13 -1.85 -0.70
C ILE A 94 -22.77 -2.46 -1.06
N LEU A 95 -21.82 -2.51 -0.12
CA LEU A 95 -20.51 -3.11 -0.37
C LEU A 95 -20.62 -4.59 -0.75
N VAL A 96 -21.49 -5.34 -0.06
CA VAL A 96 -21.74 -6.76 -0.36
C VAL A 96 -22.40 -6.96 -1.72
N ASP A 97 -23.45 -6.19 -2.02
CA ASP A 97 -24.25 -6.36 -3.24
C ASP A 97 -23.50 -5.94 -4.51
N THR A 98 -22.51 -5.05 -4.36
CA THR A 98 -21.70 -4.54 -5.47
C THR A 98 -20.37 -5.26 -5.63
N ALA A 99 -19.96 -6.09 -4.66
CA ALA A 99 -18.69 -6.82 -4.73
C ALA A 99 -18.64 -7.81 -5.90
N GLU A 100 -17.43 -8.02 -6.43
CA GLU A 100 -17.16 -8.89 -7.56
C GLU A 100 -16.36 -10.12 -7.13
N ARG A 101 -16.89 -11.30 -7.47
CA ARG A 101 -16.24 -12.58 -7.13
C ARG A 101 -14.98 -12.79 -7.95
N LEU A 102 -13.91 -13.18 -7.27
CA LEU A 102 -12.66 -13.55 -7.92
C LEU A 102 -12.73 -15.02 -8.35
N PRO A 103 -12.60 -15.32 -9.66
CA PRO A 103 -12.53 -16.70 -10.13
C PRO A 103 -11.25 -17.36 -9.63
N GLY A 104 -11.35 -18.62 -9.20
CA GLY A 104 -10.20 -19.40 -8.72
C GLY A 104 -9.70 -19.04 -7.32
N VAL A 105 -10.43 -18.20 -6.57
CA VAL A 105 -10.13 -17.90 -5.16
C VAL A 105 -11.21 -18.52 -4.26
N GLU A 106 -10.80 -19.21 -3.19
CA GLU A 106 -11.74 -19.81 -2.24
C GLU A 106 -12.66 -18.76 -1.59
N ILE A 107 -13.94 -19.13 -1.38
CA ILE A 107 -14.97 -18.22 -0.84
C ILE A 107 -14.53 -17.63 0.50
N ASP A 108 -13.99 -18.46 1.40
CA ASP A 108 -13.55 -18.06 2.73
C ASP A 108 -12.38 -17.05 2.69
N ARG A 109 -11.58 -17.05 1.62
CA ARG A 109 -10.47 -16.11 1.44
C ARG A 109 -10.90 -14.76 0.86
N GLN A 110 -11.95 -14.74 0.06
CA GLN A 110 -12.42 -13.52 -0.62
C GLN A 110 -13.66 -12.88 0.03
N GLY A 111 -14.33 -13.56 0.97
CA GLY A 111 -15.49 -13.02 1.67
C GLY A 111 -16.68 -12.82 0.74
N TRP A 112 -17.00 -11.58 0.36
CA TRP A 112 -18.01 -11.24 -0.65
C TRP A 112 -17.42 -10.91 -2.03
N GLY A 113 -16.10 -10.88 -2.16
CA GLY A 113 -15.39 -10.48 -3.37
C GLY A 113 -14.65 -9.15 -3.20
N VAL A 114 -14.08 -8.66 -4.30
CA VAL A 114 -13.44 -7.34 -4.35
C VAL A 114 -14.52 -6.27 -4.42
N ILE A 115 -14.37 -5.18 -3.66
CA ILE A 115 -15.31 -4.06 -3.71
C ILE A 115 -15.32 -3.42 -5.11
N ALA A 116 -16.47 -2.89 -5.53
CA ALA A 116 -16.60 -2.13 -6.77
C ALA A 116 -16.96 -0.66 -6.46
N PRO A 117 -15.97 0.24 -6.22
CA PRO A 117 -16.23 1.57 -5.67
C PRO A 117 -17.25 2.39 -6.48
N ARG A 118 -17.14 2.35 -7.81
CA ARG A 118 -18.08 3.03 -8.71
C ARG A 118 -19.53 2.59 -8.48
N ARG A 119 -19.78 1.27 -8.52
CA ARG A 119 -21.11 0.68 -8.34
C ARG A 119 -21.64 0.93 -6.93
N ALA A 120 -20.77 0.91 -5.93
CA ALA A 120 -21.12 1.21 -4.55
C ALA A 120 -21.60 2.66 -4.37
N VAL A 121 -20.87 3.63 -4.95
CA VAL A 121 -21.23 5.05 -4.89
C VAL A 121 -22.49 5.34 -5.72
N GLU A 122 -22.64 4.74 -6.90
CA GLU A 122 -23.85 4.84 -7.71
C GLU A 122 -25.09 4.33 -6.96
N LEU A 123 -24.98 3.17 -6.28
CA LEU A 123 -26.07 2.63 -5.48
C LEU A 123 -26.36 3.47 -4.23
N ALA A 124 -25.32 4.01 -3.58
CA ALA A 124 -25.47 4.95 -2.47
C ALA A 124 -26.28 6.18 -2.89
N LEU A 125 -25.93 6.77 -4.03
CA LEU A 125 -26.62 7.93 -4.60
C LEU A 125 -28.07 7.60 -4.97
N ALA A 126 -28.32 6.44 -5.58
CA ALA A 126 -29.68 6.00 -5.95
C ALA A 126 -30.61 5.80 -4.74
N LEU A 127 -30.06 5.50 -3.56
CA LEU A 127 -30.80 5.35 -2.31
C LEU A 127 -31.01 6.69 -1.57
N ARG A 128 -30.54 7.81 -2.12
CA ARG A 128 -30.74 9.13 -1.51
C ARG A 128 -32.21 9.54 -1.68
N PRO A 129 -32.92 9.92 -0.60
CA PRO A 129 -34.28 10.45 -0.72
C PRO A 129 -34.32 11.64 -1.67
N GLN A 130 -35.30 11.69 -2.57
CA GLN A 130 -35.38 12.74 -3.60
C GLN A 130 -35.90 14.10 -3.10
N ASP A 131 -36.15 14.24 -1.79
CA ASP A 131 -36.76 15.43 -1.20
C ASP A 131 -35.95 15.99 -0.02
N ALA A 132 -34.67 16.32 -0.23
CA ALA A 132 -33.83 17.04 0.72
C ALA A 132 -33.07 18.20 0.07
#